data_AF-A0A6G3SBG3-F1
#
_entry.id   AF-A0A6G3SBG3-F1
#
_cell.length_a   1.000
_cell.length_b   1.000
_cell.length_c   1.000
_cell.angle_alpha   90.00
_cell.angle_beta   90.00
_cell.angle_gamma   90.00
#
_symmetry.space_group_name_H-M   'P 1'
#
loop_
_entity.id
_entity.type
_entity.pdbx_description
1 polymer ?
#
loop_
_entity_poly.entity_id
_entity_poly.type
_entity_poly.pdbx_seq_one_letter_code
_entity_poly.pdbx_strand_id
1 'polypeptide(L)' 'MTGHPEHPPSERLSVTLVPPAVVAVNELSETGRVSKADVINRAVLLLGFVEQERAKGHELMIRTTDGGLERIHIL' A
#
# COMPACT_ATOMS: atom_id res chain seq x y z
N MET A 1 -7.54 34.26 -1.73
CA MET A 1 -7.13 33.18 -2.66
C MET A 1 -6.31 32.20 -1.84
N THR A 2 -6.92 31.10 -1.38
CA THR A 2 -6.21 30.04 -0.66
C THR A 2 -5.54 29.13 -1.68
N GLY A 3 -4.23 29.28 -1.86
CA GLY A 3 -3.44 28.40 -2.72
C GLY A 3 -3.57 26.97 -2.22
N HIS A 4 -3.95 26.05 -3.11
CA HIS A 4 -3.86 24.63 -2.80
C HIS A 4 -2.38 24.29 -2.61
N PRO A 5 -2.02 23.45 -1.62
CA PRO A 5 -0.63 23.01 -1.47
C PRO A 5 -0.18 22.41 -2.81
N GLU A 6 0.98 22.85 -3.28
CA GLU A 6 1.55 22.39 -4.55
C GLU A 6 1.82 20.89 -4.42
N HIS A 7 1.07 20.06 -5.16
CA HIS A 7 1.33 18.63 -5.19
C HIS A 7 2.66 18.40 -5.91
N PRO A 8 3.55 17.55 -5.36
CA PRO A 8 4.76 17.18 -6.08
C PRO A 8 4.39 16.59 -7.44
N PRO A 9 5.16 16.88 -8.49
CA PRO A 9 4.87 16.37 -9.82
C PRO A 9 4.93 14.85 -9.85
N SER A 10 4.08 14.22 -10.66
CA SER A 10 4.14 12.77 -10.87
C SER A 10 5.45 12.40 -11.55
N GLU A 11 6.16 11.43 -10.98
CA GLU A 11 7.35 10.83 -11.57
C GLU A 11 7.03 9.45 -12.15
N ARG A 12 7.61 9.14 -13.32
CA ARG A 12 7.46 7.81 -13.94
C ARG A 12 8.60 6.90 -13.51
N LEU A 13 8.28 5.89 -12.72
CA LEU A 13 9.20 4.83 -12.34
C LEU A 13 8.93 3.55 -13.17
N SER A 14 9.99 2.84 -13.55
CA SER A 14 9.90 1.52 -14.18
C SER A 14 10.44 0.48 -13.21
N VAL A 15 9.60 -0.47 -12.79
CA VAL A 15 9.95 -1.50 -11.81
C VAL A 15 9.71 -2.89 -12.38
N THR A 16 10.57 -3.83 -12.02
CA THR A 16 10.36 -5.26 -12.31
C THR A 16 9.75 -5.91 -11.08
N LEU A 17 8.57 -6.51 -11.24
CA LEU A 17 7.90 -7.24 -10.17
C LEU A 17 8.34 -8.70 -10.18
N VAL A 18 8.58 -9.25 -8.98
CA VAL A 18 8.79 -10.70 -8.80
C VAL A 18 7.50 -11.47 -9.14
N PRO A 19 7.57 -12.76 -9.55
CA PRO A 19 6.39 -13.49 -10.00
C PRO A 19 5.19 -13.46 -9.01
N PRO A 20 5.38 -13.62 -7.69
CA PRO A 20 4.26 -13.51 -6.74
C PRO A 20 3.60 -12.12 -6.74
N ALA A 21 4.39 -11.05 -6.88
CA ALA A 21 3.87 -9.69 -6.94
C ALA A 21 3.11 -9.43 -8.25
N VAL A 22 3.51 -10.05 -9.37
CA VAL A 22 2.75 -9.98 -10.63
C VAL A 22 1.36 -10.59 -10.46
N VAL A 23 1.27 -11.77 -9.83
CA VAL A 23 0.00 -12.44 -9.55
C VAL A 23 -0.88 -11.55 -8.68
N ALA A 24 -0.37 -11.08 -7.55
CA ALA A 24 -1.12 -10.23 -6.63
C ALA A 24 -1.61 -8.92 -7.28
N VAL A 25 -0.78 -8.26 -8.11
CA VAL A 25 -1.19 -7.04 -8.82
C VAL A 25 -2.31 -7.32 -9.82
N ASN A 26 -2.28 -8.44 -10.53
CA ASN A 26 -3.36 -8.82 -11.44
C ASN A 26 -4.67 -9.05 -10.66
N GLU A 27 -4.63 -9.86 -9.60
CA GLU A 27 -5.81 -10.17 -8.78
C GLU A 27 -6.43 -8.91 -8.15
N LEU A 28 -5.60 -8.03 -7.58
CA LEU A 28 -6.06 -6.77 -6.96
C LEU A 28 -6.61 -5.79 -8.00
N SER A 29 -6.03 -5.75 -9.20
CA SER A 29 -6.52 -4.93 -10.30
C SER A 29 -7.90 -5.40 -10.78
N GLU A 30 -8.09 -6.71 -10.91
CA GLU A 30 -9.36 -7.33 -11.33
C GLU A 30 -10.45 -7.17 -10.27
N THR A 31 -10.17 -7.57 -9.03
CA THR A 31 -11.14 -7.52 -7.92
C THR A 31 -11.51 -6.08 -7.56
N GLY A 32 -10.53 -5.17 -7.55
CA GLY A 32 -10.73 -3.76 -7.25
C GLY A 32 -11.27 -2.94 -8.42
N ARG A 33 -11.28 -3.48 -9.65
CA ARG A 33 -11.61 -2.77 -10.90
C ARG A 33 -10.82 -1.47 -11.06
N VAL A 34 -9.53 -1.54 -10.77
CA VAL A 34 -8.59 -0.41 -10.84
C VAL A 34 -7.39 -0.76 -11.70
N SER A 35 -6.65 0.24 -12.18
CA SER A 35 -5.46 -0.02 -12.97
C SER A 35 -4.34 -0.65 -12.14
N LYS A 36 -3.41 -1.35 -12.78
CA LYS A 36 -2.20 -1.85 -12.10
C LYS A 36 -1.37 -0.72 -11.49
N ALA A 37 -1.34 0.44 -12.13
CA ALA A 37 -0.69 1.64 -11.60
C ALA A 37 -1.35 2.09 -10.29
N ASP A 38 -2.69 2.08 -10.21
CA ASP A 38 -3.40 2.41 -8.97
C ASP A 38 -3.13 1.40 -7.86
N VAL A 39 -3.06 0.11 -8.18
CA VAL A 39 -2.68 -0.93 -7.21
C VAL A 39 -1.29 -0.65 -6.64
N ILE A 40 -0.31 -0.37 -7.49
CA ILE A 40 1.06 -0.09 -7.08
C ILE A 40 1.12 1.20 -6.24
N ASN A 41 0.46 2.28 -6.68
CA ASN A 41 0.40 3.53 -5.93
C ASN A 41 -0.21 3.32 -4.54
N ARG A 42 -1.32 2.58 -4.43
CA ARG A 42 -1.96 2.27 -3.15
C ARG A 42 -1.05 1.43 -2.26
N ALA A 43 -0.36 0.44 -2.80
CA ALA A 43 0.57 -0.40 -2.05
C ALA A 43 1.73 0.42 -1.46
N VAL A 44 2.33 1.32 -2.26
CA VAL A 44 3.42 2.20 -1.81
C VAL A 44 2.94 3.17 -0.73
N LEU A 45 1.76 3.78 -0.90
CA LEU A 45 1.18 4.68 0.09
C LEU A 45 0.84 3.97 1.40
N LEU A 46 0.26 2.76 1.32
CA LEU A 46 -0.05 1.93 2.48
C LEU A 46 1.21 1.56 3.25
N LEU A 47 2.26 1.12 2.55
CA LEU A 47 3.55 0.81 3.17
C LEU A 47 4.14 2.04 3.87
N GLY A 48 4.14 3.19 3.19
CA GLY A 48 4.60 4.45 3.79
C GLY A 48 3.85 4.82 5.06
N PHE A 49 2.52 4.66 5.09
CA PHE A 49 1.73 4.85 6.30
C PHE A 49 2.09 3.86 7.40
N VAL A 50 2.20 2.57 7.10
CA VAL A 50 2.55 1.53 8.07
C VAL A 50 3.90 1.83 8.72
N GLU A 51 4.90 2.22 7.95
CA GLU A 51 6.23 2.55 8.47
C GLU A 51 6.21 3.81 9.35
N GLN A 52 5.42 4.82 8.99
CA GLN A 52 5.22 6.01 9.84
C GLN A 52 4.58 5.66 11.18
N GLU A 53 3.60 4.74 11.21
CA GLU A 53 2.98 4.29 12.45
C GLU A 53 3.93 3.43 13.28
N ARG A 54 4.71 2.54 12.65
CA ARG A 54 5.75 1.76 13.33
C ARG A 54 6.83 2.64 13.97
N ALA A 55 7.23 3.72 13.31
CA ALA A 55 8.18 4.68 13.85
C ALA A 55 7.65 5.41 15.11
N LYS A 56 6.32 5.46 15.31
CA LYS A 56 5.69 5.97 16.53
C LYS A 56 5.58 4.90 17.64
N GLY A 57 6.06 3.68 17.38
CA GLY A 57 5.97 2.54 18.30
C GLY A 57 4.68 1.72 18.18
N HIS A 58 3.86 1.96 17.15
CA HIS A 58 2.63 1.19 16.94
C HIS A 58 2.89 -0.18 16.30
N GLU A 59 1.97 -1.10 16.51
CA GLU A 59 2.01 -2.45 15.96
C GLU A 59 0.92 -2.63 14.90
N LEU A 60 1.27 -3.25 13.77
CA LEU A 60 0.31 -3.64 12.75
C LEU A 60 -0.29 -5.00 13.13
N MET A 61 -1.60 -5.03 13.33
CA MET A 61 -2.34 -6.22 13.76
C MET A 61 -3.46 -6.53 12.76
N ILE A 62 -3.67 -7.80 12.45
CA ILE A 62 -4.94 -8.30 11.87
C ILE A 62 -5.84 -8.69 13.02
N ARG A 63 -7.07 -8.19 12.98
CA ARG A 63 -8.13 -8.67 13.84
C ARG A 63 -8.94 -9.74 13.11
N THR A 64 -8.95 -10.95 13.65
CA THR A 64 -9.78 -12.04 13.15
C THR A 64 -11.24 -11.83 13.54
N THR A 65 -12.16 -12.53 12.86
CA THR A 65 -13.61 -12.38 13.09
C THR A 65 -14.05 -12.80 14.49
N ASP A 66 -13.31 -13.70 15.13
CA ASP A 66 -13.48 -14.12 16.52
C ASP A 66 -12.84 -13.17 17.55
N GLY A 67 -12.23 -12.08 17.09
CA GLY A 67 -11.63 -11.05 17.94
C GLY A 67 -10.18 -11.28 18.33
N GLY A 68 -9.56 -12.37 17.86
CA GLY A 68 -8.12 -12.59 17.96
C GLY A 68 -7.31 -11.48 17.30
N LEU A 69 -6.09 -11.26 17.79
CA LEU A 69 -5.15 -10.30 17.25
C LEU A 69 -3.86 -11.02 16.84
N GLU A 70 -3.51 -10.90 15.57
CA GLU A 70 -2.27 -11.45 15.00
C GLU A 70 -1.38 -10.30 14.53
N ARG A 71 -0.12 -10.29 14.97
CA ARG A 71 0.84 -9.28 14.56
C ARG A 71 1.38 -9.59 13.16
N ILE A 72 1.28 -8.62 12.26
CA ILE A 72 1.89 -8.72 10.94
C ILE A 72 3.34 -8.22 10.98
N HIS A 73 4.23 -8.98 10.36
CA HIS A 73 5.55 -8.49 9.96
C HIS A 73 5.58 -8.35 8.43
N ILE A 74 5.72 -7.12 7.94
CA ILE A 74 5.97 -6.83 6.52
C ILE A 74 7.49 -6.72 6.38
N LEU A 75 8.07 -7.51 5.49
CA LEU A 75 9.51 -7.54 5.16
C LEU A 75 9.84 -6.60 4.00
#